data_AF-F8GDP0-F1
#
_entry.id   AF-F8GDP0-F1
#
_cell.length_a   1.000
_cell.length_b   1.000
_cell.length_c   1.000
_cell.angle_alpha   90.00
_cell.angle_beta   90.00
_cell.angle_gamma   90.00
#
_symmetry.space_group_name_H-M   'P 1'
#
loop_
_entity.id
_entity.type
_entity.pdbx_description
1 polymer ?
#
loop_
_entity_poly.entity_id
_entity_poly.type
_entity_poly.pdbx_seq_one_letter_code
_entity_poly.pdbx_strand_id
1 'polypeptide(L)'
;MQKIIIKHLTGTKANQTESFELPFDAITFGRNTNCQVNYDPEKEDLVSRNHLKITPQGEDTFLLTDLNSSNGTFVNDKQVTEPVTLNAGDTVQLGKGGPKFIFELDPPPAAKKTREAGSFSDSKSTRENERQAQSGETRTKTAEPKKQGIGHETLERRIHETETTTRRKMINISVGIFTVIALVVGYFVYQGQVDKQEMLNTVGSSLTAVKSDQDKQLAEMKASAPMSAADISRLYGSSTVLIETSWKLIHVQTGKQIGHKKDCHRNSKNACITDPKEPLPVYIYIADNDSIEPFLDLESDTPIGGSSIGSGFVVQENGFILTNRHVATGWHTSYTKLPLPGIIRRCADNGCKDDKQLADKEHTLVKKSLSKWVPIDSKMLGGKLLQGKNAEGRNDYLDITFPRTNLRVPARLARISDTADVALIKVDVPQALHFVQMDATTPVSAGEQITVMGYPEISPNLFVKVDSQDPFNRKGEVRIIPEPTITTGNIGKVLNSSANITSDSISVYISEMGDAYQLTVNATGAGNSGGPVFNDKGRVIGIFTSMKQEQGTIITFAVPIAHGLDIMGIQKAIE
;
A
#
# COMPACT_ATOMS: atom_id res chain seq x y z
N MET A 1 21.33 -27.75 12.64
CA MET A 1 21.90 -28.21 11.36
C MET A 1 21.43 -27.24 10.31
N GLN A 2 22.32 -26.79 9.42
CA GLN A 2 22.04 -25.76 8.43
C GLN A 2 21.17 -26.34 7.30
N LYS A 3 20.25 -25.53 6.78
CA LYS A 3 19.31 -25.92 5.73
C LYS A 3 19.34 -24.92 4.59
N ILE A 4 19.17 -25.41 3.38
CA ILE A 4 18.84 -24.60 2.21
C ILE A 4 17.32 -24.52 2.11
N ILE A 5 16.82 -23.34 1.77
CA ILE A 5 15.42 -23.07 1.51
C ILE A 5 15.28 -22.54 0.08
N ILE A 6 14.43 -23.17 -0.70
CA ILE A 6 14.09 -22.81 -2.08
C ILE A 6 12.66 -22.24 -2.06
N LYS A 7 12.51 -20.92 -2.22
CA LYS A 7 11.19 -20.25 -2.27
C LYS A 7 10.81 -19.96 -3.71
N HIS A 8 9.78 -20.63 -4.21
CA HIS A 8 9.32 -20.47 -5.59
C HIS A 8 8.47 -19.19 -5.76
N LEU A 9 8.90 -18.30 -6.64
CA LEU A 9 8.21 -17.04 -6.94
C LEU A 9 7.19 -17.17 -8.06
N THR A 10 7.51 -17.92 -9.11
CA THR A 10 6.68 -18.05 -10.33
C THR A 10 6.67 -19.49 -10.86
N GLY A 11 5.80 -19.76 -11.85
CA GLY A 11 5.58 -21.09 -12.41
C GLY A 11 4.62 -21.96 -11.58
N THR A 12 4.49 -23.24 -11.92
CA THR A 12 3.57 -24.21 -11.28
C THR A 12 3.85 -24.45 -9.80
N LYS A 13 5.02 -24.03 -9.32
CA LYS A 13 5.42 -24.11 -7.91
C LYS A 13 5.32 -22.79 -7.16
N ALA A 14 4.82 -21.70 -7.77
CA ALA A 14 4.73 -20.38 -7.14
C ALA A 14 4.09 -20.43 -5.73
N ASN A 15 4.72 -19.73 -4.78
CA ASN A 15 4.41 -19.71 -3.34
C ASN A 15 4.66 -21.03 -2.59
N GLN A 16 5.18 -22.08 -3.23
CA GLN A 16 5.70 -23.25 -2.53
C GLN A 16 7.11 -22.98 -1.98
N THR A 17 7.48 -23.71 -0.93
CA THR A 17 8.83 -23.69 -0.35
C THR A 17 9.31 -25.11 -0.16
N GLU A 18 10.53 -25.40 -0.62
CA GLU A 18 11.21 -26.69 -0.45
C GLU A 18 12.46 -26.50 0.40
N SER A 19 12.79 -27.46 1.27
CA SER A 19 13.93 -27.34 2.17
C SER A 19 14.78 -28.60 2.16
N PHE A 20 16.10 -28.42 2.20
CA PHE A 20 17.10 -29.47 2.09
C PHE A 20 18.10 -29.34 3.24
N GLU A 21 18.26 -30.40 4.04
CA GLU A 21 19.21 -30.42 5.15
C GLU A 21 20.61 -30.79 4.65
N LEU A 22 21.65 -30.16 5.22
CA LEU A 22 23.04 -30.52 4.94
C LEU A 22 23.50 -31.70 5.83
N PRO A 23 24.36 -32.61 5.30
CA PRO A 23 24.99 -32.61 3.98
C PRO A 23 24.14 -33.29 2.88
N PHE A 24 24.33 -32.85 1.64
CA PHE A 24 23.81 -33.48 0.41
C PHE A 24 24.81 -33.29 -0.74
N ASP A 25 24.81 -34.18 -1.74
CA ASP A 25 25.76 -34.11 -2.87
C ASP A 25 25.38 -33.04 -3.91
N ALA A 26 24.11 -33.03 -4.34
CA ALA A 26 23.55 -32.04 -5.25
C ALA A 26 22.03 -31.93 -5.08
N ILE A 27 21.48 -30.72 -5.24
CA ILE A 27 20.05 -30.50 -5.51
C ILE A 27 19.93 -30.24 -7.02
N THR A 28 19.18 -31.08 -7.74
CA THR A 28 18.96 -30.92 -9.19
C THR A 28 17.53 -30.45 -9.48
N PHE A 29 17.40 -29.62 -10.52
CA PHE A 29 16.17 -28.92 -10.88
C PHE A 29 15.83 -29.21 -12.35
N GLY A 30 14.56 -29.48 -12.65
CA GLY A 30 14.12 -29.68 -14.04
C GLY A 30 12.79 -30.42 -14.17
N ARG A 31 12.35 -30.68 -15.41
CA ARG A 31 11.11 -31.44 -15.70
C ARG A 31 11.21 -32.96 -15.50
N ASN A 32 12.42 -33.51 -15.33
CA ASN A 32 12.64 -34.93 -15.11
C ASN A 32 12.15 -35.34 -13.71
N THR A 33 11.44 -36.47 -13.60
CA THR A 33 10.89 -36.99 -12.33
C THR A 33 11.95 -37.31 -11.29
N ASN A 34 13.21 -37.46 -11.73
CA ASN A 34 14.35 -37.77 -10.88
C ASN A 34 15.07 -36.51 -10.34
N CYS A 35 14.60 -35.30 -10.69
CA CYS A 35 15.10 -34.06 -10.10
C CYS A 35 14.50 -33.83 -8.71
N GLN A 36 15.31 -33.41 -7.75
CA GLN A 36 14.86 -33.08 -6.39
C GLN A 36 13.80 -31.96 -6.41
N VAL A 37 14.03 -30.94 -7.23
CA VAL A 37 13.05 -29.87 -7.50
C VAL A 37 12.45 -30.12 -8.90
N ASN A 38 11.40 -30.92 -8.95
CA ASN A 38 10.70 -31.29 -10.18
C ASN A 38 9.67 -30.22 -10.60
N TYR A 39 9.67 -29.87 -11.89
CA TYR A 39 8.70 -28.96 -12.51
C TYR A 39 7.74 -29.74 -13.43
N ASP A 40 6.51 -29.23 -13.57
CA ASP A 40 5.43 -29.88 -14.34
C ASP A 40 5.84 -30.09 -15.81
N PRO A 41 5.77 -31.32 -16.35
CA PRO A 41 6.34 -31.61 -17.65
C PRO A 41 5.61 -30.94 -18.81
N GLU A 42 4.32 -30.64 -18.65
CA GLU A 42 3.43 -30.09 -19.68
C GLU A 42 3.27 -28.58 -19.58
N LYS A 43 3.33 -28.01 -18.36
CA LYS A 43 3.12 -26.57 -18.13
C LYS A 43 4.39 -25.73 -18.14
N GLU A 44 5.56 -26.35 -17.94
CA GLU A 44 6.86 -25.64 -17.84
C GLU A 44 7.78 -25.97 -19.01
N ASP A 45 7.33 -25.69 -20.23
CA ASP A 45 8.04 -26.00 -21.48
C ASP A 45 9.42 -25.32 -21.58
N LEU A 46 9.55 -24.11 -21.01
CA LEU A 46 10.81 -23.37 -20.90
C LEU A 46 11.88 -24.08 -20.02
N VAL A 47 11.47 -25.01 -19.15
CA VAL A 47 12.39 -25.73 -18.26
C VAL A 47 12.97 -26.96 -18.97
N SER A 48 14.28 -27.17 -18.98
CA SER A 48 14.87 -28.43 -19.50
C SER A 48 14.64 -29.62 -18.56
N ARG A 49 14.74 -30.85 -19.11
CA ARG A 49 14.54 -32.10 -18.35
C ARG A 49 15.44 -32.18 -17.12
N ASN A 50 16.74 -31.97 -17.30
CA ASN A 50 17.64 -31.54 -16.23
C ASN A 50 18.07 -30.12 -16.64
N HIS A 51 17.90 -29.12 -15.78
CA HIS A 51 18.09 -27.71 -16.13
C HIS A 51 19.33 -27.12 -15.45
N LEU A 52 19.41 -27.25 -14.13
CA LEU A 52 20.53 -26.80 -13.31
C LEU A 52 20.72 -27.72 -12.11
N LYS A 53 21.88 -27.60 -11.45
CA LYS A 53 22.13 -28.17 -10.12
C LYS A 53 22.75 -27.11 -9.20
N ILE A 54 22.54 -27.30 -7.90
CA ILE A 54 23.25 -26.60 -6.83
C ILE A 54 24.06 -27.64 -6.06
N THR A 55 25.36 -27.40 -5.88
CA THR A 55 26.27 -28.26 -5.11
C THR A 55 26.98 -27.46 -4.02
N PRO A 56 27.17 -27.99 -2.79
CA PRO A 56 28.01 -27.35 -1.80
C PRO A 56 29.50 -27.40 -2.22
N GLN A 57 30.27 -26.42 -1.78
CA GLN A 57 31.73 -26.28 -1.98
C GLN A 57 32.45 -25.96 -0.66
N GLY A 58 31.81 -26.27 0.47
CA GLY A 58 32.24 -25.93 1.83
C GLY A 58 31.03 -25.94 2.77
N GLU A 59 31.17 -25.33 3.95
CA GLU A 59 30.07 -25.22 4.92
C GLU A 59 29.02 -24.18 4.47
N ASP A 60 29.47 -22.97 4.06
CA ASP A 60 28.60 -21.84 3.67
C ASP A 60 28.58 -21.53 2.16
N THR A 61 29.34 -22.27 1.33
CA THR A 61 29.54 -21.92 -0.09
C THR A 61 28.75 -22.86 -1.00
N PHE A 62 27.90 -22.31 -1.86
CA PHE A 62 27.09 -23.06 -2.83
C PHE A 62 27.42 -22.63 -4.25
N LEU A 63 27.50 -23.61 -5.15
CA LEU A 63 27.82 -23.42 -6.57
C LEU A 63 26.63 -23.87 -7.41
N LEU A 64 26.06 -22.95 -8.17
CA LEU A 64 25.04 -23.23 -9.16
C LEU A 64 25.72 -23.56 -10.50
N THR A 65 25.25 -24.60 -11.18
CA THR A 65 25.74 -25.03 -12.49
C THR A 65 24.55 -25.28 -13.42
N ASP A 66 24.49 -24.58 -14.55
CA ASP A 66 23.57 -24.91 -15.65
C ASP A 66 23.97 -26.26 -16.28
N LEU A 67 23.00 -27.10 -16.62
CA LEU A 67 23.22 -28.45 -17.16
C LEU A 67 23.07 -28.50 -18.69
N ASN A 68 23.54 -27.46 -19.38
CA ASN A 68 23.33 -27.20 -20.81
C ASN A 68 21.83 -27.12 -21.14
N SER A 69 21.13 -26.24 -20.42
CA SER A 69 19.71 -26.01 -20.56
C SER A 69 19.36 -25.30 -21.87
N SER A 70 18.19 -25.63 -22.42
CA SER A 70 17.75 -25.19 -23.74
C SER A 70 17.40 -23.70 -23.82
N ASN A 71 17.09 -23.08 -22.67
CA ASN A 71 16.66 -21.69 -22.56
C ASN A 71 17.54 -20.85 -21.61
N GLY A 72 18.59 -21.44 -21.04
CA GLY A 72 19.53 -20.81 -20.11
C GLY A 72 19.01 -20.65 -18.68
N THR A 73 19.87 -20.93 -17.70
CA THR A 73 19.70 -20.46 -16.32
C THR A 73 20.11 -19.00 -16.19
N PHE A 74 19.42 -18.22 -15.36
CA PHE A 74 19.79 -16.86 -14.99
C PHE A 74 19.88 -16.72 -13.47
N VAL A 75 20.82 -15.93 -12.96
CA VAL A 75 20.94 -15.54 -11.54
C VAL A 75 20.96 -14.01 -11.48
N ASN A 76 20.03 -13.43 -10.71
CA ASN A 76 19.79 -11.98 -10.63
C ASN A 76 19.72 -11.33 -12.04
N ASP A 77 18.89 -11.96 -12.90
CA ASP A 77 18.65 -11.63 -14.32
C ASP A 77 19.87 -11.65 -15.26
N LYS A 78 21.04 -12.13 -14.80
CA LYS A 78 22.23 -12.40 -15.63
C LYS A 78 22.30 -13.87 -16.02
N GLN A 79 22.57 -14.16 -17.30
CA GLN A 79 22.67 -15.54 -17.78
C GLN A 79 23.91 -16.25 -17.22
N VAL A 80 23.75 -17.50 -16.82
CA VAL A 80 24.82 -18.37 -16.32
C VAL A 80 25.45 -19.11 -17.50
N THR A 81 26.71 -18.80 -17.82
CA THR A 81 27.49 -19.51 -18.84
C THR A 81 28.55 -20.44 -18.25
N GLU A 82 28.95 -20.19 -17.00
CA GLU A 82 29.94 -20.94 -16.23
C GLU A 82 29.42 -21.11 -14.79
N PRO A 83 29.89 -22.10 -14.01
CA PRO A 83 29.43 -22.30 -12.63
C PRO A 83 29.61 -21.04 -11.75
N VAL A 84 28.55 -20.63 -11.05
CA VAL A 84 28.49 -19.38 -10.30
C VAL A 84 28.20 -19.60 -8.83
N THR A 85 28.89 -18.88 -7.95
CA THR A 85 28.62 -18.90 -6.50
C THR A 85 27.25 -18.30 -6.22
N LEU A 86 26.42 -19.04 -5.48
CA LEU A 86 25.05 -18.67 -5.14
C LEU A 86 24.97 -18.29 -3.65
N ASN A 87 24.37 -17.14 -3.36
CA ASN A 87 24.31 -16.52 -2.04
C ASN A 87 22.86 -16.48 -1.53
N ALA A 88 22.69 -16.46 -0.20
CA ALA A 88 21.36 -16.28 0.38
C ALA A 88 20.74 -14.92 -0.05
N GLY A 89 19.56 -14.96 -0.66
CA GLY A 89 18.87 -13.83 -1.29
C GLY A 89 18.95 -13.81 -2.82
N ASP A 90 19.83 -14.59 -3.46
CA ASP A 90 19.93 -14.62 -4.92
C ASP A 90 18.67 -15.24 -5.56
N THR A 91 18.18 -14.57 -6.61
CA THR A 91 17.04 -15.03 -7.41
C THR A 91 17.51 -15.78 -8.65
N VAL A 92 17.10 -17.03 -8.80
CA VAL A 92 17.40 -17.90 -9.93
C VAL A 92 16.19 -18.01 -10.85
N GLN A 93 16.40 -17.97 -12.17
CA GLN A 93 15.37 -18.23 -13.18
C GLN A 93 15.75 -19.40 -14.10
N LEU A 94 14.79 -20.26 -14.39
CA LEU A 94 14.91 -21.40 -15.30
C LEU A 94 14.30 -21.04 -16.67
N GLY A 95 15.14 -20.61 -17.62
CA GLY A 95 14.71 -20.13 -18.93
C GLY A 95 14.14 -18.71 -18.90
N LYS A 96 14.45 -17.89 -19.91
CA LYS A 96 13.99 -16.49 -19.96
C LYS A 96 12.46 -16.40 -20.06
N GLY A 97 11.81 -16.01 -18.96
CA GLY A 97 10.35 -15.98 -18.82
C GLY A 97 9.75 -17.15 -18.05
N GLY A 98 10.55 -18.19 -17.75
CA GLY A 98 10.13 -19.36 -16.97
C GLY A 98 10.20 -19.16 -15.45
N PRO A 99 10.10 -20.25 -14.67
CA PRO A 99 10.02 -20.21 -13.20
C PRO A 99 11.20 -19.50 -12.54
N LYS A 100 10.89 -18.70 -11.52
CA LYS A 100 11.87 -18.06 -10.63
C LYS A 100 11.77 -18.63 -9.21
N PHE A 101 12.91 -18.77 -8.53
CA PHE A 101 12.99 -19.05 -7.10
C PHE A 101 14.05 -18.19 -6.41
N ILE A 102 13.90 -17.95 -5.10
CA ILE A 102 14.94 -17.36 -4.25
C ILE A 102 15.65 -18.49 -3.49
N PHE A 103 16.98 -18.42 -3.45
CA PHE A 103 17.82 -19.26 -2.62
C PHE A 103 18.03 -18.64 -1.23
N GLU A 104 17.74 -19.36 -0.16
CA GLU A 104 17.92 -18.92 1.22
C GLU A 104 18.63 -19.98 2.07
N LEU A 105 19.17 -19.54 3.21
CA LEU A 105 19.83 -20.39 4.21
C LEU A 105 19.19 -20.18 5.58
N ASP A 106 19.00 -21.28 6.31
CA ASP A 106 18.52 -21.30 7.70
C ASP A 106 19.55 -22.01 8.60
N PRO A 107 20.14 -21.32 9.60
CA PRO A 107 20.00 -19.88 9.87
C PRO A 107 20.66 -19.02 8.77
N PRO A 108 20.21 -17.76 8.59
CA PRO A 108 20.85 -16.84 7.65
C PRO A 108 22.34 -16.60 7.96
N PRO A 109 23.21 -16.47 6.95
CA PRO A 109 24.65 -16.30 7.16
C PRO A 109 24.94 -14.99 7.90
N ALA A 110 25.79 -15.07 8.93
CA ALA A 110 26.13 -13.92 9.76
C ALA A 110 26.80 -12.81 8.93
N ALA A 111 26.20 -11.61 8.93
CA ALA A 111 26.63 -10.49 8.12
C ALA A 111 28.10 -10.10 8.39
N LYS A 112 29.00 -10.43 7.47
CA LYS A 112 30.43 -10.11 7.54
C LYS A 112 30.60 -8.59 7.43
N LYS A 113 31.05 -7.96 8.51
CA LYS A 113 31.25 -6.50 8.58
C LYS A 113 32.27 -6.04 7.53
N THR A 114 31.82 -5.25 6.56
CA THR A 114 32.71 -4.45 5.71
C THR A 114 33.59 -3.57 6.57
N ARG A 115 34.89 -3.55 6.31
CA ARG A 115 35.84 -2.64 6.95
C ARG A 115 36.82 -2.13 5.89
N GLU A 116 36.96 -0.80 5.83
CA GLU A 116 37.89 -0.14 4.92
C GLU A 116 39.35 -0.30 5.39
N ALA A 117 40.30 0.09 4.53
CA ALA A 117 41.70 -0.32 4.61
C ALA A 117 42.48 0.26 5.82
N GLY A 118 43.44 -0.52 6.32
CA GLY A 118 44.41 -0.11 7.34
C GLY A 118 45.48 -1.19 7.56
N SER A 119 46.74 -0.79 7.69
CA SER A 119 47.90 -1.69 7.63
C SER A 119 48.22 -2.49 8.90
N PHE A 120 48.96 -3.59 8.68
CA PHE A 120 49.83 -4.36 9.59
C PHE A 120 50.19 -3.77 10.97
N SER A 121 50.05 -4.55 12.05
CA SER A 121 51.15 -5.19 12.82
C SER A 121 50.60 -5.90 14.07
N ASP A 122 51.16 -7.07 14.40
CA ASP A 122 51.35 -7.77 15.71
C ASP A 122 50.35 -7.60 16.89
N SER A 123 50.18 -8.56 17.82
CA SER A 123 51.05 -9.69 18.20
C SER A 123 50.26 -10.92 18.68
N LYS A 124 50.96 -12.00 19.05
CA LYS A 124 50.40 -13.30 19.46
C LYS A 124 50.14 -13.43 20.96
N SER A 125 49.04 -14.12 21.28
CA SER A 125 48.86 -15.19 22.29
C SER A 125 49.56 -15.11 23.66
N THR A 126 48.74 -15.30 24.70
CA THR A 126 49.13 -16.05 25.91
C THR A 126 48.27 -17.33 26.00
N ARG A 127 48.74 -18.30 26.80
CA ARG A 127 48.18 -19.65 27.06
C ARG A 127 46.96 -19.57 28.05
N GLU A 128 46.26 -20.63 28.47
CA GLU A 128 46.77 -21.96 28.83
C GLU A 128 45.74 -23.12 29.04
N ASN A 129 46.19 -24.32 28.63
CA ASN A 129 45.85 -25.72 28.96
C ASN A 129 44.42 -26.32 28.88
N GLU A 130 44.44 -27.55 28.35
CA GLU A 130 43.40 -28.59 28.42
C GLU A 130 43.45 -29.36 29.76
N ARG A 131 42.44 -30.21 30.01
CA ARG A 131 42.66 -31.53 30.64
C ARG A 131 41.54 -32.53 30.34
N GLN A 132 41.91 -33.72 29.86
CA GLN A 132 41.15 -34.97 29.99
C GLN A 132 41.54 -35.62 31.36
N ALA A 133 41.02 -36.76 31.84
CA ALA A 133 40.24 -37.85 31.25
C ALA A 133 39.49 -38.70 32.32
N GLN A 134 39.01 -39.89 31.92
CA GLN A 134 38.70 -41.10 32.71
C GLN A 134 37.31 -41.29 33.40
N SER A 135 36.41 -41.92 32.64
CA SER A 135 35.82 -43.26 32.89
C SER A 135 35.46 -43.75 34.31
N GLY A 136 34.21 -44.22 34.49
CA GLY A 136 33.76 -45.08 35.59
C GLY A 136 32.35 -45.67 35.36
N GLU A 137 32.19 -46.99 35.46
CA GLU A 137 31.04 -47.74 34.90
C GLU A 137 29.75 -47.85 35.77
N THR A 138 28.59 -47.78 35.08
CA THR A 138 27.45 -48.74 35.12
C THR A 138 26.78 -49.15 36.46
N ARG A 139 25.48 -48.82 36.65
CA ARG A 139 24.37 -49.82 36.80
C ARG A 139 22.90 -49.28 36.88
N THR A 140 22.11 -49.62 35.85
CA THR A 140 20.72 -50.15 35.87
C THR A 140 19.57 -49.62 36.78
N LYS A 141 18.56 -49.02 36.11
CA LYS A 141 17.13 -49.46 35.97
C LYS A 141 16.02 -49.24 37.05
N THR A 142 15.05 -48.38 36.65
CA THR A 142 13.55 -48.51 36.66
C THR A 142 12.65 -48.45 37.92
N ALA A 143 11.60 -47.61 37.76
CA ALA A 143 10.15 -47.82 38.03
C ALA A 143 9.49 -47.43 39.38
N GLU A 144 8.38 -46.68 39.25
CA GLU A 144 7.26 -46.51 40.21
C GLU A 144 6.09 -47.50 39.87
N PRO A 145 4.84 -47.44 40.43
CA PRO A 145 4.28 -46.67 41.57
C PRO A 145 3.27 -47.40 42.52
N LYS A 146 2.76 -46.66 43.54
CA LYS A 146 1.37 -46.66 44.15
C LYS A 146 0.88 -47.68 45.23
N LYS A 147 0.35 -47.09 46.34
CA LYS A 147 -0.90 -47.42 47.12
C LYS A 147 -0.92 -48.67 48.06
N GLN A 148 -1.77 -48.81 49.11
CA GLN A 148 -2.72 -47.93 49.88
C GLN A 148 -3.28 -48.68 51.15
N GLY A 149 -3.62 -47.99 52.27
CA GLY A 149 -4.43 -48.51 53.43
C GLY A 149 -3.98 -47.98 54.81
N ILE A 150 -4.74 -47.13 55.56
CA ILE A 150 -5.92 -47.35 56.45
C ILE A 150 -5.58 -47.78 57.91
N GLY A 151 -6.11 -47.05 58.91
CA GLY A 151 -6.14 -47.40 60.35
C GLY A 151 -6.68 -46.25 61.23
N HIS A 152 -7.53 -46.55 62.23
CA HIS A 152 -8.22 -45.54 63.07
C HIS A 152 -8.70 -46.14 64.42
N GLU A 153 -8.96 -45.28 65.43
CA GLU A 153 -9.53 -45.59 66.76
C GLU A 153 -8.68 -46.48 67.72
N THR A 154 -9.00 -46.70 69.02
CA THR A 154 -10.12 -46.28 69.91
C THR A 154 -9.63 -46.07 71.38
N LEU A 155 -10.49 -45.62 72.30
CA LEU A 155 -10.23 -45.42 73.74
C LEU A 155 -11.48 -45.78 74.59
N GLU A 156 -11.36 -46.62 75.64
CA GLU A 156 -12.43 -46.89 76.63
C GLU A 156 -11.83 -47.13 78.04
N ARG A 157 -12.64 -47.21 79.12
CA ARG A 157 -12.18 -46.98 80.52
C ARG A 157 -12.95 -47.73 81.61
N ARG A 158 -12.33 -47.87 82.80
CA ARG A 158 -12.98 -48.13 84.11
C ARG A 158 -11.95 -47.93 85.24
N ILE A 159 -12.30 -47.59 86.48
CA ILE A 159 -13.14 -48.32 87.45
C ILE A 159 -14.05 -47.36 88.29
N HIS A 160 -14.98 -47.93 89.06
CA HIS A 160 -16.04 -47.30 89.90
C HIS A 160 -15.65 -47.33 91.41
N GLU A 161 -16.18 -46.56 92.37
CA GLU A 161 -17.10 -45.40 92.44
C GLU A 161 -16.83 -44.65 93.80
N THR A 162 -17.57 -43.70 94.39
CA THR A 162 -18.98 -43.23 94.24
C THR A 162 -19.02 -41.68 94.13
N GLU A 163 -19.77 -40.79 94.81
CA GLU A 163 -20.84 -40.77 95.85
C GLU A 163 -21.76 -39.54 95.58
N THR A 164 -22.66 -39.13 96.50
CA THR A 164 -23.87 -38.36 96.16
C THR A 164 -23.99 -36.94 96.77
N THR A 165 -25.08 -36.23 96.39
CA THR A 165 -25.66 -35.01 97.03
C THR A 165 -25.33 -33.56 96.58
N THR A 166 -25.15 -33.23 95.29
CA THR A 166 -25.34 -31.80 94.84
C THR A 166 -25.87 -31.56 93.41
N ARG A 167 -26.67 -32.49 92.86
CA ARG A 167 -26.98 -32.59 91.41
C ARG A 167 -27.86 -31.48 90.77
N ARG A 168 -28.02 -30.30 91.37
CA ARG A 168 -28.79 -29.16 90.80
C ARG A 168 -28.03 -27.84 90.62
N LYS A 169 -26.88 -27.61 91.29
CA LYS A 169 -26.06 -26.39 91.05
C LYS A 169 -25.04 -26.55 89.92
N MET A 170 -24.46 -27.74 89.76
CA MET A 170 -23.42 -28.00 88.74
C MET A 170 -23.95 -27.94 87.30
N ILE A 171 -25.20 -28.35 87.04
CA ILE A 171 -25.77 -28.41 85.69
C ILE A 171 -25.90 -27.01 85.08
N ASN A 172 -26.34 -26.02 85.84
CA ASN A 172 -26.48 -24.65 85.32
C ASN A 172 -25.13 -24.01 85.00
N ILE A 173 -24.09 -24.34 85.77
CA ILE A 173 -22.72 -23.86 85.55
C ILE A 173 -22.11 -24.53 84.31
N SER A 174 -22.26 -25.85 84.15
CA SER A 174 -21.72 -26.55 82.97
C SER A 174 -22.45 -26.17 81.67
N VAL A 175 -23.78 -25.99 81.71
CA VAL A 175 -24.55 -25.46 80.57
C VAL A 175 -24.11 -24.03 80.23
N GLY A 176 -23.97 -23.16 81.22
CA GLY A 176 -23.50 -21.78 81.01
C GLY A 176 -22.13 -21.70 80.34
N ILE A 177 -21.16 -22.50 80.82
CA ILE A 177 -19.82 -22.60 80.21
C ILE A 177 -19.91 -23.15 78.78
N PHE A 178 -20.72 -24.19 78.53
CA PHE A 178 -20.90 -24.72 77.17
C PHE A 178 -21.53 -23.70 76.22
N THR A 179 -22.52 -22.92 76.66
CA THR A 179 -23.10 -21.85 75.82
C THR A 179 -22.11 -20.72 75.53
N VAL A 180 -21.27 -20.33 76.50
CA VAL A 180 -20.22 -19.33 76.27
C VAL A 180 -19.17 -19.86 75.28
N ILE A 181 -18.71 -21.10 75.43
CA ILE A 181 -17.76 -21.72 74.49
C ILE A 181 -18.39 -21.85 73.10
N ALA A 182 -19.65 -22.28 72.99
CA ALA A 182 -20.35 -22.37 71.71
C ALA A 182 -20.56 -21.00 71.04
N LEU A 183 -20.84 -19.94 71.81
CA LEU A 183 -20.93 -18.58 71.30
C LEU A 183 -19.56 -18.03 70.85
N VAL A 184 -18.49 -18.31 71.59
CA VAL A 184 -17.12 -17.90 71.21
C VAL A 184 -16.65 -18.65 69.97
N VAL A 185 -16.85 -19.97 69.89
CA VAL A 185 -16.52 -20.76 68.70
C VAL A 185 -17.40 -20.32 67.51
N GLY A 186 -18.69 -20.10 67.73
CA GLY A 186 -19.60 -19.57 66.71
C GLY A 186 -19.17 -18.19 66.20
N TYR A 187 -18.71 -17.30 67.09
CA TYR A 187 -18.18 -15.98 66.75
C TYR A 187 -16.89 -16.08 65.92
N PHE A 188 -15.94 -16.94 66.30
CA PHE A 188 -14.71 -17.15 65.52
C PHE A 188 -14.98 -17.81 64.16
N VAL A 189 -15.93 -18.75 64.07
CA VAL A 189 -16.37 -19.35 62.80
C VAL A 189 -17.09 -18.32 61.92
N TYR A 190 -17.90 -17.44 62.51
CA TYR A 190 -18.57 -16.36 61.79
C TYR A 190 -17.59 -15.31 61.26
N GLN A 191 -16.65 -14.83 62.09
CA GLN A 191 -15.54 -13.97 61.68
C GLN A 191 -14.78 -14.58 60.50
N GLY A 192 -14.33 -15.84 60.63
CA GLY A 192 -13.63 -16.56 59.57
C GLY A 192 -14.46 -16.90 58.32
N GLN A 193 -15.78 -16.70 58.35
CA GLN A 193 -16.64 -16.73 57.16
C GLN A 193 -16.76 -15.34 56.51
N VAL A 194 -16.93 -14.28 57.32
CA VAL A 194 -16.98 -12.88 56.85
C VAL A 194 -15.67 -12.50 56.17
N ASP A 195 -14.52 -12.71 56.84
CA ASP A 195 -13.18 -12.44 56.30
C ASP A 195 -12.97 -13.13 54.94
N LYS A 196 -13.41 -14.39 54.85
CA LYS A 196 -13.26 -15.21 53.64
C LYS A 196 -14.13 -14.70 52.49
N GLN A 197 -15.31 -14.15 52.79
CA GLN A 197 -16.23 -13.62 51.79
C GLN A 197 -15.82 -12.22 51.32
N GLU A 198 -15.30 -11.38 52.22
CA GLU A 198 -14.69 -10.09 51.87
C GLU A 198 -13.39 -10.27 51.07
N MET A 199 -12.54 -11.23 51.45
CA MET A 199 -11.33 -11.57 50.69
C MET A 199 -11.67 -12.17 49.31
N LEU A 200 -12.69 -13.02 49.20
CA LEU A 200 -13.15 -13.54 47.89
C LEU A 200 -13.69 -12.43 46.99
N ASN A 201 -14.45 -11.48 47.54
CA ASN A 201 -14.93 -10.31 46.78
C ASN A 201 -13.76 -9.43 46.32
N THR A 202 -12.79 -9.17 47.20
CA THR A 202 -11.60 -8.33 46.92
C THR A 202 -10.68 -8.98 45.89
N VAL A 203 -10.46 -10.30 46.00
CA VAL A 203 -9.69 -11.07 45.01
C VAL A 203 -10.45 -11.14 43.68
N GLY A 204 -11.77 -11.31 43.71
CA GLY A 204 -12.63 -11.30 42.53
C GLY A 204 -12.60 -9.97 41.78
N SER A 205 -12.77 -8.84 42.47
CA SER A 205 -12.68 -7.49 41.87
C SER A 205 -11.30 -7.21 41.30
N SER A 206 -10.23 -7.62 42.01
CA SER A 206 -8.85 -7.51 41.53
C SER A 206 -8.61 -8.34 40.28
N LEU A 207 -9.11 -9.58 40.22
CA LEU A 207 -9.05 -10.44 39.03
C LEU A 207 -9.81 -9.84 37.85
N THR A 208 -10.98 -9.23 38.06
CA THR A 208 -11.70 -8.54 36.97
C THR A 208 -10.99 -7.29 36.50
N ALA A 209 -10.33 -6.54 37.38
CA ALA A 209 -9.53 -5.36 37.01
C ALA A 209 -8.28 -5.77 36.20
N VAL A 210 -7.49 -6.72 36.71
CA VAL A 210 -6.31 -7.27 36.02
C VAL A 210 -6.69 -7.87 34.66
N LYS A 211 -7.82 -8.59 34.59
CA LYS A 211 -8.32 -9.11 33.31
C LYS A 211 -8.75 -7.98 32.36
N SER A 212 -9.45 -6.96 32.85
CA SER A 212 -9.83 -5.80 32.04
C SER A 212 -8.61 -5.06 31.47
N ASP A 213 -7.55 -4.91 32.27
CA ASP A 213 -6.30 -4.31 31.81
C ASP A 213 -5.54 -5.23 30.84
N GLN A 214 -5.55 -6.55 31.03
CA GLN A 214 -5.00 -7.50 30.05
C GLN A 214 -5.78 -7.52 28.73
N ASP A 215 -7.11 -7.55 28.78
CA ASP A 215 -7.97 -7.52 27.60
C ASP A 215 -7.82 -6.18 26.85
N LYS A 216 -7.65 -5.07 27.58
CA LYS A 216 -7.32 -3.74 27.02
C LYS A 216 -5.92 -3.71 26.40
N GLN A 217 -4.88 -4.14 27.11
CA GLN A 217 -3.52 -4.22 26.57
C GLN A 217 -3.44 -5.14 25.35
N LEU A 218 -4.18 -6.26 25.35
CA LEU A 218 -4.26 -7.17 24.21
C LEU A 218 -5.02 -6.53 23.02
N ALA A 219 -6.03 -5.70 23.27
CA ALA A 219 -6.70 -4.92 22.23
C ALA A 219 -5.80 -3.82 21.67
N GLU A 220 -5.08 -3.08 22.52
CA GLU A 220 -4.10 -2.06 22.15
C GLU A 220 -2.94 -2.68 21.34
N MET A 221 -2.38 -3.81 21.80
CA MET A 221 -1.36 -4.57 21.06
C MET A 221 -1.89 -4.99 19.68
N LYS A 222 -3.11 -5.55 19.58
CA LYS A 222 -3.72 -5.94 18.30
C LYS A 222 -4.01 -4.75 17.38
N ALA A 223 -4.38 -3.60 17.94
CA ALA A 223 -4.59 -2.35 17.18
C ALA A 223 -3.27 -1.67 16.76
N SER A 224 -2.16 -2.00 17.43
CA SER A 224 -0.81 -1.53 17.08
C SER A 224 -0.05 -2.45 16.13
N ALA A 225 -0.52 -3.69 15.94
CA ALA A 225 0.16 -4.70 15.15
C ALA A 225 0.08 -4.38 13.64
N PRO A 226 1.17 -4.58 12.87
CA PRO A 226 1.15 -4.41 11.42
C PRO A 226 0.10 -5.30 10.75
N MET A 227 -0.78 -4.68 9.95
CA MET A 227 -1.73 -5.36 9.08
C MET A 227 -1.03 -5.81 7.80
N SER A 228 -1.32 -7.02 7.32
CA SER A 228 -0.87 -7.42 5.98
C SER A 228 -1.68 -6.71 4.90
N ALA A 229 -1.11 -6.56 3.70
CA ALA A 229 -1.82 -6.01 2.54
C ALA A 229 -3.14 -6.78 2.23
N ALA A 230 -3.20 -8.07 2.56
CA ALA A 230 -4.41 -8.89 2.43
C ALA A 230 -5.48 -8.55 3.49
N ASP A 231 -5.07 -8.15 4.71
CA ASP A 231 -5.99 -7.68 5.75
C ASP A 231 -6.52 -6.28 5.44
N ILE A 232 -5.66 -5.38 4.96
CA ILE A 232 -6.05 -4.04 4.50
C ILE A 232 -7.02 -4.16 3.32
N SER A 233 -6.76 -5.07 2.36
CA SER A 233 -7.67 -5.31 1.22
C SER A 233 -9.00 -5.95 1.66
N ARG A 234 -8.97 -6.90 2.59
CA ARG A 234 -10.20 -7.51 3.14
C ARG A 234 -11.08 -6.48 3.86
N LEU A 235 -10.49 -5.44 4.44
CA LEU A 235 -11.19 -4.38 5.16
C LEU A 235 -11.67 -3.25 4.22
N TYR A 236 -10.75 -2.63 3.47
CA TYR A 236 -11.00 -1.42 2.69
C TYR A 236 -11.08 -1.63 1.17
N GLY A 237 -10.96 -2.88 0.70
CA GLY A 237 -11.12 -3.20 -0.72
C GLY A 237 -12.52 -2.92 -1.24
N SER A 238 -13.53 -2.81 -0.37
CA SER A 238 -14.90 -2.31 -0.69
C SER A 238 -15.01 -0.78 -0.70
N SER A 239 -14.09 -0.08 -0.04
CA SER A 239 -14.04 1.39 0.10
C SER A 239 -13.23 2.08 -0.99
N THR A 240 -12.37 1.35 -1.70
CA THR A 240 -11.65 1.84 -2.89
C THR A 240 -12.57 1.74 -4.10
N VAL A 241 -12.65 2.76 -4.96
CA VAL A 241 -13.65 2.84 -6.05
C VAL A 241 -13.05 3.22 -7.39
N LEU A 242 -13.62 2.73 -8.48
CA LEU A 242 -13.28 3.13 -9.84
C LEU A 242 -13.98 4.47 -10.14
N ILE A 243 -13.26 5.43 -10.73
CA ILE A 243 -13.82 6.70 -11.20
C ILE A 243 -13.63 6.78 -12.72
N GLU A 244 -14.73 7.08 -13.42
CA GLU A 244 -14.73 7.37 -14.85
C GLU A 244 -15.24 8.80 -15.05
N THR A 245 -14.47 9.64 -15.74
CA THR A 245 -14.88 11.01 -16.07
C THR A 245 -14.77 11.28 -17.57
N SER A 246 -15.65 12.15 -18.06
CA SER A 246 -15.41 12.91 -19.29
C SER A 246 -15.80 14.36 -19.07
N TRP A 247 -15.00 15.29 -19.56
CA TRP A 247 -15.17 16.72 -19.36
C TRP A 247 -14.93 17.55 -20.62
N LYS A 248 -15.44 18.78 -20.60
CA LYS A 248 -15.31 19.79 -21.65
C LYS A 248 -15.07 21.18 -21.07
N LEU A 249 -14.31 22.01 -21.80
CA LEU A 249 -14.21 23.44 -21.53
C LEU A 249 -15.32 24.18 -22.27
N ILE A 250 -16.07 25.04 -21.59
CA ILE A 250 -17.18 25.81 -22.16
C ILE A 250 -17.01 27.31 -21.95
N HIS A 251 -17.69 28.10 -22.78
CA HIS A 251 -17.84 29.53 -22.59
C HIS A 251 -19.10 29.82 -21.76
N VAL A 252 -18.92 30.42 -20.59
CA VAL A 252 -19.96 30.58 -19.56
C VAL A 252 -21.16 31.36 -20.08
N GLN A 253 -20.94 32.40 -20.88
CA GLN A 253 -22.01 33.30 -21.35
C GLN A 253 -22.92 32.68 -22.43
N THR A 254 -22.39 31.77 -23.26
CA THR A 254 -23.10 31.21 -24.43
C THR A 254 -23.39 29.72 -24.32
N GLY A 255 -22.80 29.01 -23.35
CA GLY A 255 -22.91 27.55 -23.21
C GLY A 255 -22.18 26.75 -24.30
N LYS A 256 -21.65 27.40 -25.34
CA LYS A 256 -20.85 26.75 -26.39
C LYS A 256 -19.60 26.10 -25.79
N GLN A 257 -19.23 24.94 -26.29
CA GLN A 257 -17.93 24.33 -26.03
C GLN A 257 -16.83 25.17 -26.68
N ILE A 258 -15.69 25.30 -26.00
CA ILE A 258 -14.50 26.00 -26.50
C ILE A 258 -13.63 24.99 -27.26
N GLY A 259 -13.15 25.37 -28.43
CA GLY A 259 -12.31 24.55 -29.30
C GLY A 259 -10.95 25.19 -29.60
N HIS A 260 -9.96 24.35 -29.92
CA HIS A 260 -8.65 24.75 -30.43
C HIS A 260 -8.74 25.07 -31.92
N LYS A 261 -8.41 26.31 -32.28
CA LYS A 261 -8.46 26.78 -33.67
C LYS A 261 -7.44 26.07 -34.54
N LYS A 262 -7.89 25.65 -35.72
CA LYS A 262 -7.05 25.26 -36.86
C LYS A 262 -7.22 26.27 -37.99
N ASP A 263 -6.17 26.50 -38.77
CA ASP A 263 -6.15 27.49 -39.87
C ASP A 263 -5.09 27.14 -40.91
N CYS A 264 -5.16 27.73 -42.11
CA CYS A 264 -4.08 27.63 -43.08
C CYS A 264 -2.96 28.66 -42.77
N HIS A 265 -1.70 28.32 -43.05
CA HIS A 265 -0.64 29.34 -43.01
C HIS A 265 -0.76 30.25 -44.23
N ARG A 266 -0.71 31.58 -44.05
CA ARG A 266 -0.95 32.56 -45.12
C ARG A 266 0.29 33.35 -45.51
N ASN A 267 0.43 33.59 -46.81
CA ASN A 267 1.46 34.48 -47.34
C ASN A 267 1.09 35.98 -47.15
N SER A 268 1.99 36.89 -47.53
CA SER A 268 1.78 38.34 -47.40
C SER A 268 0.65 38.92 -48.27
N LYS A 269 0.05 38.12 -49.15
CA LYS A 269 -1.16 38.45 -49.94
C LYS A 269 -2.42 37.78 -49.37
N ASN A 270 -2.38 37.29 -48.13
CA ASN A 270 -3.46 36.59 -47.43
C ASN A 270 -3.94 35.28 -48.11
N ALA A 271 -3.17 34.70 -49.03
CA ALA A 271 -3.48 33.41 -49.63
C ALA A 271 -2.87 32.27 -48.80
N CYS A 272 -3.62 31.17 -48.62
CA CYS A 272 -3.12 29.95 -48.00
C CYS A 272 -1.92 29.39 -48.79
N ILE A 273 -0.88 28.94 -48.07
CA ILE A 273 0.30 28.26 -48.64
C ILE A 273 0.57 26.88 -48.02
N THR A 274 -0.23 26.46 -47.03
CA THR A 274 -0.43 25.05 -46.66
C THR A 274 -1.70 24.52 -47.34
N ASP A 275 -1.88 23.20 -47.46
CA ASP A 275 -3.11 22.61 -48.00
C ASP A 275 -4.32 23.06 -47.14
N PRO A 276 -5.36 23.70 -47.74
CA PRO A 276 -6.59 24.05 -47.03
C PRO A 276 -7.35 22.85 -46.42
N LYS A 277 -7.09 21.63 -46.89
CA LYS A 277 -7.67 20.37 -46.36
C LYS A 277 -6.98 19.88 -45.08
N GLU A 278 -5.74 20.30 -44.82
CA GLU A 278 -4.96 19.93 -43.65
C GLU A 278 -4.62 21.19 -42.81
N PRO A 279 -5.62 21.84 -42.20
CA PRO A 279 -5.41 23.08 -41.46
C PRO A 279 -4.62 22.82 -40.17
N LEU A 280 -3.58 23.62 -39.96
CA LEU A 280 -2.65 23.48 -38.84
C LEU A 280 -3.23 24.07 -37.55
N PRO A 281 -2.91 23.50 -36.37
CA PRO A 281 -3.29 24.08 -35.08
C PRO A 281 -2.67 25.47 -34.91
N VAL A 282 -3.45 26.41 -34.38
CA VAL A 282 -3.02 27.79 -34.15
C VAL A 282 -2.70 27.99 -32.68
N TYR A 283 -1.61 28.69 -32.42
CA TYR A 283 -1.09 29.04 -31.10
C TYR A 283 -0.93 30.55 -30.98
N ILE A 284 -0.97 31.06 -29.75
CA ILE A 284 -0.85 32.49 -29.44
C ILE A 284 0.36 32.71 -28.53
N TYR A 285 1.25 33.60 -28.95
CA TYR A 285 2.37 34.09 -28.15
C TYR A 285 1.92 35.32 -27.35
N ILE A 286 2.11 35.26 -26.03
CA ILE A 286 1.74 36.29 -25.06
C ILE A 286 3.01 36.95 -24.57
N ALA A 287 3.21 38.22 -24.97
CA ALA A 287 4.47 38.91 -24.77
C ALA A 287 4.81 39.21 -23.30
N ASP A 288 3.80 39.52 -22.49
CA ASP A 288 3.96 40.01 -21.12
C ASP A 288 4.63 39.00 -20.18
N ASN A 289 4.58 37.72 -20.51
CA ASN A 289 5.10 36.63 -19.67
C ASN A 289 5.74 35.48 -20.48
N ASP A 290 6.14 35.76 -21.73
CA ASP A 290 6.85 34.84 -22.64
C ASP A 290 6.23 33.43 -22.74
N SER A 291 4.89 33.35 -22.79
CA SER A 291 4.16 32.09 -22.85
C SER A 291 3.41 31.87 -24.15
N ILE A 292 3.27 30.60 -24.53
CA ILE A 292 2.49 30.17 -25.69
C ILE A 292 1.30 29.33 -25.20
N GLU A 293 0.10 29.73 -25.64
CA GLU A 293 -1.18 29.06 -25.37
C GLU A 293 -1.81 28.59 -26.71
N PRO A 294 -2.73 27.61 -26.74
CA PRO A 294 -3.54 27.34 -27.93
C PRO A 294 -4.47 28.52 -28.24
N PHE A 295 -4.69 28.81 -29.53
CA PHE A 295 -5.72 29.77 -29.92
C PHE A 295 -7.10 29.13 -29.70
N LEU A 296 -7.85 29.62 -28.73
CA LEU A 296 -9.20 29.14 -28.44
C LEU A 296 -10.26 29.97 -29.16
N ASP A 297 -11.33 29.34 -29.67
CA ASP A 297 -12.58 30.03 -30.05
C ASP A 297 -13.84 29.13 -29.91
N LEU A 298 -14.98 29.60 -30.42
CA LEU A 298 -16.31 29.00 -30.27
C LEU A 298 -16.88 28.41 -31.58
N GLU A 299 -16.08 28.38 -32.64
CA GLU A 299 -16.47 27.94 -33.99
C GLU A 299 -15.53 26.84 -34.53
N SER A 300 -14.67 26.28 -33.68
CA SER A 300 -13.64 25.31 -34.06
C SER A 300 -14.04 23.86 -33.75
N ASP A 301 -14.05 23.00 -34.77
CA ASP A 301 -14.41 21.57 -34.70
C ASP A 301 -13.42 20.68 -33.92
N THR A 302 -12.49 21.27 -33.16
CA THR A 302 -11.51 20.55 -32.32
C THR A 302 -11.75 20.93 -30.86
N PRO A 303 -12.76 20.33 -30.20
CA PRO A 303 -13.16 20.68 -28.84
C PRO A 303 -12.02 20.50 -27.81
N ILE A 304 -11.92 21.42 -26.86
CA ILE A 304 -11.15 21.20 -25.63
C ILE A 304 -11.99 20.37 -24.66
N GLY A 305 -11.43 19.25 -24.22
CA GLY A 305 -12.07 18.29 -23.34
C GLY A 305 -11.29 16.99 -23.29
N GLY A 306 -11.73 16.05 -22.47
CA GLY A 306 -11.13 14.72 -22.42
C GLY A 306 -11.83 13.79 -21.46
N SER A 307 -11.57 12.51 -21.62
CA SER A 307 -11.97 11.48 -20.66
C SER A 307 -10.73 10.91 -19.97
N SER A 308 -10.91 10.46 -18.73
CA SER A 308 -9.87 9.80 -17.93
C SER A 308 -10.49 8.81 -16.95
N ILE A 309 -9.75 7.75 -16.65
CA ILE A 309 -10.06 6.78 -15.61
C ILE A 309 -9.14 7.05 -14.43
N GLY A 310 -9.67 6.91 -13.22
CA GLY A 310 -8.95 7.05 -11.96
C GLY A 310 -9.51 6.15 -10.88
N SER A 311 -8.97 6.30 -9.69
CA SER A 311 -9.39 5.66 -8.46
C SER A 311 -9.87 6.71 -7.47
N GLY A 312 -10.61 6.28 -6.45
CA GLY A 312 -10.89 7.07 -5.27
C GLY A 312 -11.07 6.17 -4.05
N PHE A 313 -11.31 6.78 -2.89
CA PHE A 313 -11.68 6.03 -1.69
C PHE A 313 -12.69 6.76 -0.82
N VAL A 314 -13.62 6.01 -0.24
CA VAL A 314 -14.67 6.53 0.66
C VAL A 314 -14.03 7.00 1.97
N VAL A 315 -14.35 8.24 2.37
CA VAL A 315 -13.86 8.89 3.59
C VAL A 315 -14.96 9.23 4.60
N GLN A 316 -16.23 9.12 4.23
CA GLN A 316 -17.38 9.18 5.16
C GLN A 316 -18.51 8.24 4.71
N GLU A 317 -19.21 7.66 5.68
CA GLU A 317 -20.33 6.72 5.48
C GLU A 317 -21.44 7.25 4.56
N ASN A 318 -21.63 8.57 4.57
CA ASN A 318 -22.66 9.28 3.80
C ASN A 318 -22.34 9.41 2.30
N GLY A 319 -21.18 8.96 1.82
CA GLY A 319 -20.81 8.97 0.40
C GLY A 319 -19.76 9.98 -0.05
N PHE A 320 -19.05 10.68 0.86
CA PHE A 320 -17.87 11.47 0.46
C PHE A 320 -16.67 10.58 0.13
N ILE A 321 -15.99 10.92 -0.96
CA ILE A 321 -14.86 10.18 -1.54
C ILE A 321 -13.73 11.17 -1.86
N LEU A 322 -12.48 10.80 -1.54
CA LEU A 322 -11.28 11.51 -1.99
C LEU A 322 -10.72 10.88 -3.28
N THR A 323 -10.13 11.72 -4.12
CA THR A 323 -9.39 11.37 -5.35
C THR A 323 -8.46 12.55 -5.71
N ASN A 324 -7.78 12.50 -6.86
CA ASN A 324 -6.99 13.63 -7.34
C ASN A 324 -7.84 14.73 -7.98
N ARG A 325 -7.32 15.96 -7.98
CA ARG A 325 -7.93 17.11 -8.68
C ARG A 325 -7.95 16.89 -10.18
N HIS A 326 -6.89 16.29 -10.75
CA HIS A 326 -6.83 15.96 -12.17
C HIS A 326 -7.85 14.88 -12.59
N VAL A 327 -8.18 13.94 -11.70
CA VAL A 327 -9.19 12.89 -11.95
C VAL A 327 -10.61 13.47 -11.90
N ALA A 328 -10.94 14.28 -10.89
CA ALA A 328 -12.29 14.85 -10.77
C ALA A 328 -12.55 16.04 -11.70
N THR A 329 -11.51 16.78 -12.09
CA THR A 329 -11.60 18.07 -12.78
C THR A 329 -10.42 18.34 -13.73
N GLY A 330 -10.27 17.52 -14.79
CA GLY A 330 -9.10 17.55 -15.68
C GLY A 330 -8.80 18.87 -16.42
N TRP A 331 -9.68 19.88 -16.34
CA TRP A 331 -9.42 21.25 -16.80
C TRP A 331 -8.54 22.09 -15.86
N HIS A 332 -8.33 21.66 -14.61
CA HIS A 332 -7.34 22.22 -13.67
C HIS A 332 -5.98 21.48 -13.76
N THR A 333 -5.63 20.95 -14.92
CA THR A 333 -4.41 20.14 -15.12
C THR A 333 -3.81 20.41 -16.50
N SER A 334 -2.49 20.22 -16.65
CA SER A 334 -1.78 20.42 -17.91
C SER A 334 -2.38 19.54 -19.03
N TYR A 335 -2.75 20.17 -20.13
CA TYR A 335 -3.43 19.52 -21.24
C TYR A 335 -2.44 19.18 -22.36
N THR A 336 -1.93 17.95 -22.34
CA THR A 336 -0.87 17.49 -23.24
C THR A 336 -1.33 17.09 -24.64
N LYS A 337 -2.65 17.06 -24.91
CA LYS A 337 -3.24 16.61 -26.19
C LYS A 337 -3.25 17.71 -27.26
N LEU A 338 -2.18 18.52 -27.33
CA LEU A 338 -2.03 19.63 -28.28
C LEU A 338 -1.11 19.22 -29.45
N PRO A 339 -1.61 19.20 -30.70
CA PRO A 339 -0.82 18.73 -31.85
C PRO A 339 0.26 19.73 -32.28
N LEU A 340 1.43 19.22 -32.65
CA LEU A 340 2.56 19.99 -33.20
C LEU A 340 3.07 19.31 -34.49
N PRO A 341 3.59 20.07 -35.47
CA PRO A 341 3.79 21.52 -35.49
C PRO A 341 2.48 22.33 -35.65
N GLY A 342 2.58 23.66 -35.55
CA GLY A 342 1.45 24.58 -35.68
C GLY A 342 1.85 26.00 -36.05
N ILE A 343 0.86 26.86 -36.27
CA ILE A 343 1.05 28.28 -36.63
C ILE A 343 1.05 29.13 -35.36
N ILE A 344 2.07 29.95 -35.14
CA ILE A 344 2.09 30.89 -34.00
C ILE A 344 1.64 32.28 -34.47
N ARG A 345 0.73 32.89 -33.71
CA ARG A 345 0.29 34.28 -33.85
C ARG A 345 0.77 35.09 -32.64
N ARG A 346 1.18 36.34 -32.86
CA ARG A 346 1.43 37.29 -31.77
C ARG A 346 0.16 38.11 -31.56
N CYS A 347 -0.38 38.10 -30.34
CA CYS A 347 -1.62 38.79 -30.01
C CYS A 347 -1.37 39.92 -29.01
N ALA A 348 -2.21 40.96 -29.10
CA ALA A 348 -2.33 42.05 -28.14
C ALA A 348 -3.82 42.39 -27.97
N ASP A 349 -4.16 43.34 -27.11
CA ASP A 349 -5.57 43.70 -26.80
C ASP A 349 -6.42 44.07 -28.02
N ASN A 350 -5.78 44.55 -29.11
CA ASN A 350 -6.42 44.89 -30.37
C ASN A 350 -6.40 43.77 -31.43
N GLY A 351 -6.03 42.54 -31.05
CA GLY A 351 -6.13 41.33 -31.86
C GLY A 351 -4.80 40.66 -32.18
N CYS A 352 -4.88 39.61 -33.00
CA CYS A 352 -3.75 38.75 -33.36
C CYS A 352 -3.21 39.03 -34.76
N LYS A 353 -1.89 38.96 -34.93
CA LYS A 353 -1.19 39.03 -36.21
C LYS A 353 -0.37 37.75 -36.43
N ASP A 354 -0.28 37.30 -37.68
CA ASP A 354 0.61 36.20 -38.07
C ASP A 354 2.07 36.67 -37.90
N ASP A 355 2.82 36.05 -36.99
CA ASP A 355 4.22 36.40 -36.76
C ASP A 355 5.15 35.38 -37.44
N LYS A 356 6.05 35.88 -38.28
CA LYS A 356 6.94 35.05 -39.10
C LYS A 356 8.33 34.84 -38.48
N GLN A 357 8.63 35.49 -37.36
CA GLN A 357 9.95 35.41 -36.73
C GLN A 357 10.11 34.23 -35.75
N LEU A 358 8.99 33.59 -35.35
CA LEU A 358 8.97 32.45 -34.42
C LEU A 358 9.12 31.08 -35.11
N ALA A 359 9.47 31.04 -36.40
CA ALA A 359 9.56 29.80 -37.18
C ALA A 359 10.72 28.88 -36.76
N ASP A 360 11.92 29.45 -36.55
CA ASP A 360 13.13 28.67 -36.23
C ASP A 360 13.60 28.84 -34.77
N LYS A 361 13.21 29.94 -34.11
CA LYS A 361 13.60 30.19 -32.71
C LYS A 361 12.63 29.53 -31.73
N GLU A 362 13.12 28.42 -31.19
CA GLU A 362 12.66 27.75 -29.97
C GLU A 362 11.37 26.92 -30.04
N HIS A 363 11.41 25.87 -30.87
CA HIS A 363 10.64 24.63 -30.66
C HIS A 363 10.65 24.17 -29.18
N THR A 364 11.76 24.38 -28.47
CA THR A 364 11.91 24.08 -27.04
C THR A 364 10.99 24.93 -26.16
N LEU A 365 10.86 26.24 -26.42
CA LEU A 365 9.98 27.15 -25.70
C LEU A 365 8.51 26.77 -25.95
N VAL A 366 8.13 26.56 -27.22
CA VAL A 366 6.79 26.08 -27.62
C VAL A 366 6.43 24.81 -26.85
N LYS A 367 7.29 23.79 -26.89
CA LYS A 367 7.04 22.51 -26.19
C LYS A 367 6.97 22.70 -24.68
N LYS A 368 7.83 23.53 -24.09
CA LYS A 368 7.87 23.84 -22.65
C LYS A 368 6.59 24.54 -22.19
N SER A 369 6.17 25.62 -22.85
CA SER A 369 4.94 26.35 -22.51
C SER A 369 3.70 25.46 -22.64
N LEU A 370 3.53 24.79 -23.78
CA LEU A 370 2.35 23.94 -24.02
C LEU A 370 2.32 22.73 -23.07
N SER A 371 3.47 22.18 -22.66
CA SER A 371 3.52 21.11 -21.65
C SER A 371 3.12 21.54 -20.23
N LYS A 372 2.93 22.85 -19.99
CA LYS A 372 2.45 23.42 -18.73
C LYS A 372 1.15 24.24 -18.88
N TRP A 373 0.51 24.22 -20.06
CA TRP A 373 -0.75 24.95 -20.28
C TRP A 373 -1.95 24.23 -19.64
N VAL A 374 -2.70 24.95 -18.82
CA VAL A 374 -3.88 24.47 -18.10
C VAL A 374 -5.15 25.09 -18.72
N PRO A 375 -6.16 24.31 -19.13
CA PRO A 375 -7.32 24.82 -19.86
C PRO A 375 -8.10 25.96 -19.19
N ILE A 376 -8.27 25.92 -17.87
CA ILE A 376 -9.04 26.94 -17.14
C ILE A 376 -8.30 28.28 -17.00
N ASP A 377 -6.96 28.25 -17.02
CA ASP A 377 -6.09 29.43 -16.83
C ASP A 377 -5.81 30.19 -18.14
N SER A 378 -6.47 29.78 -19.22
CA SER A 378 -6.34 30.39 -20.55
C SER A 378 -6.66 31.89 -20.54
N LYS A 379 -5.78 32.70 -21.15
CA LYS A 379 -5.91 34.16 -21.11
C LYS A 379 -6.72 34.74 -22.25
N MET A 380 -6.92 34.01 -23.35
CA MET A 380 -7.60 34.51 -24.55
C MET A 380 -8.65 33.55 -25.13
N LEU A 381 -9.66 34.15 -25.75
CA LEU A 381 -10.72 33.48 -26.53
C LEU A 381 -11.09 34.35 -27.73
N GLY A 382 -11.16 33.76 -28.93
CA GLY A 382 -11.42 34.49 -30.17
C GLY A 382 -10.35 35.54 -30.53
N GLY A 383 -9.13 35.41 -29.98
CA GLY A 383 -8.06 36.40 -30.13
C GLY A 383 -8.27 37.69 -29.31
N LYS A 384 -9.07 37.63 -28.23
CA LYS A 384 -9.29 38.72 -27.27
C LYS A 384 -9.02 38.23 -25.84
N LEU A 385 -8.61 39.13 -24.94
CA LEU A 385 -8.38 38.84 -23.53
C LEU A 385 -9.69 38.40 -22.82
N LEU A 386 -9.61 37.35 -22.01
CA LEU A 386 -10.72 36.83 -21.20
C LEU A 386 -10.91 37.70 -19.94
N GLN A 387 -11.83 38.67 -20.01
CA GLN A 387 -12.18 39.53 -18.87
C GLN A 387 -13.15 38.84 -17.89
N GLY A 388 -12.62 38.32 -16.78
CA GLY A 388 -13.41 37.61 -15.76
C GLY A 388 -13.71 36.15 -16.12
N LYS A 389 -14.59 35.49 -15.35
CA LYS A 389 -14.90 34.05 -15.49
C LYS A 389 -15.77 33.74 -16.72
N ASN A 390 -15.17 33.89 -17.90
CA ASN A 390 -15.81 33.59 -19.18
C ASN A 390 -15.60 32.14 -19.64
N ALA A 391 -14.59 31.44 -19.13
CA ALA A 391 -14.39 30.01 -19.34
C ALA A 391 -14.75 29.20 -18.07
N GLU A 392 -15.25 27.98 -18.26
CA GLU A 392 -15.52 27.03 -17.19
C GLU A 392 -15.36 25.59 -17.71
N GLY A 393 -14.74 24.71 -16.92
CA GLY A 393 -14.74 23.29 -17.22
C GLY A 393 -15.94 22.59 -16.56
N ARG A 394 -16.55 21.63 -17.26
CA ARG A 394 -17.67 20.82 -16.77
C ARG A 394 -17.47 19.36 -17.13
N ASN A 395 -17.79 18.46 -16.18
CA ASN A 395 -17.94 17.04 -16.47
C ASN A 395 -19.25 16.82 -17.27
N ASP A 396 -19.17 16.07 -18.36
CA ASP A 396 -20.30 15.47 -19.07
C ASP A 396 -20.82 14.25 -18.29
N TYR A 397 -19.90 13.49 -17.68
CA TYR A 397 -20.18 12.51 -16.63
C TYR A 397 -19.01 12.45 -15.65
N LEU A 398 -19.31 12.09 -14.40
CA LEU A 398 -18.35 11.78 -13.35
C LEU A 398 -18.94 10.61 -12.57
N ASP A 399 -18.69 9.40 -13.05
CA ASP A 399 -19.31 8.18 -12.55
C ASP A 399 -18.35 7.43 -11.63
N ILE A 400 -18.91 6.80 -10.60
CA ILE A 400 -18.17 5.93 -9.67
C ILE A 400 -18.76 4.53 -9.74
N THR A 401 -17.90 3.52 -9.89
CA THR A 401 -18.30 2.10 -9.80
C THR A 401 -17.65 1.46 -8.58
N PHE A 402 -18.47 0.83 -7.73
CA PHE A 402 -17.99 0.14 -6.54
C PHE A 402 -17.42 -1.26 -6.88
N PRO A 403 -16.40 -1.73 -6.15
CA PRO A 403 -15.83 -3.08 -6.27
C PRO A 403 -16.87 -4.17 -6.37
N ARG A 404 -16.70 -5.09 -7.33
CA ARG A 404 -17.63 -6.23 -7.55
C ARG A 404 -19.08 -5.84 -7.90
N THR A 405 -19.33 -4.60 -8.30
CA THR A 405 -20.62 -4.15 -8.81
C THR A 405 -20.56 -3.81 -10.30
N ASN A 406 -21.71 -3.76 -10.96
CA ASN A 406 -21.90 -3.18 -12.29
C ASN A 406 -22.77 -1.89 -12.24
N LEU A 407 -22.83 -1.27 -11.06
CA LEU A 407 -23.63 -0.08 -10.76
C LEU A 407 -22.73 1.16 -10.83
N ARG A 408 -22.83 1.87 -11.94
CA ARG A 408 -22.30 3.24 -12.06
C ARG A 408 -23.22 4.17 -11.27
N VAL A 409 -22.65 4.88 -10.31
CA VAL A 409 -23.34 5.90 -9.51
C VAL A 409 -22.79 7.27 -9.92
N PRO A 410 -23.63 8.20 -10.40
CA PRO A 410 -23.17 9.55 -10.74
C PRO A 410 -22.72 10.28 -9.47
N ALA A 411 -21.54 10.87 -9.53
CA ALA A 411 -20.97 11.68 -8.47
C ALA A 411 -20.97 13.17 -8.86
N ARG A 412 -20.91 14.01 -7.83
CA ARG A 412 -20.76 15.46 -7.97
C ARG A 412 -19.50 15.93 -7.27
N LEU A 413 -18.83 16.93 -7.86
CA LEU A 413 -17.74 17.63 -7.21
C LEU A 413 -18.26 18.33 -5.95
N ALA A 414 -17.56 18.17 -4.82
CA ALA A 414 -17.89 18.86 -3.56
C ALA A 414 -16.86 19.93 -3.21
N ARG A 415 -15.55 19.66 -3.41
CA ARG A 415 -14.47 20.64 -3.30
C ARG A 415 -13.23 20.19 -4.08
N ILE A 416 -12.35 21.12 -4.43
CA ILE A 416 -10.96 20.86 -4.82
C ILE A 416 -10.03 21.49 -3.79
N SER A 417 -8.81 20.97 -3.65
CA SER A 417 -7.72 21.76 -3.07
C SER A 417 -7.19 22.73 -4.13
N ASP A 418 -6.83 23.94 -3.74
CA ASP A 418 -6.13 24.89 -4.62
C ASP A 418 -4.61 24.62 -4.61
N THR A 419 -4.06 24.22 -3.45
CA THR A 419 -2.62 24.03 -3.21
C THR A 419 -2.10 22.64 -3.62
N ALA A 420 -2.96 21.63 -3.72
CA ALA A 420 -2.57 20.24 -3.97
C ALA A 420 -3.47 19.55 -5.01
N ASP A 421 -2.98 18.45 -5.58
CA ASP A 421 -3.73 17.62 -6.54
C ASP A 421 -4.73 16.70 -5.82
N VAL A 422 -5.71 17.29 -5.13
CA VAL A 422 -6.76 16.58 -4.37
C VAL A 422 -8.14 17.15 -4.66
N ALA A 423 -9.13 16.27 -4.80
CA ALA A 423 -10.54 16.62 -4.87
C ALA A 423 -11.39 15.76 -3.94
N LEU A 424 -12.43 16.39 -3.39
CA LEU A 424 -13.50 15.76 -2.63
C LEU A 424 -14.74 15.69 -3.53
N ILE A 425 -15.24 14.48 -3.75
CA ILE A 425 -16.46 14.22 -4.54
C ILE A 425 -17.49 13.50 -3.67
N LYS A 426 -18.76 13.54 -4.10
CA LYS A 426 -19.91 13.01 -3.35
C LYS A 426 -20.76 12.14 -4.26
N VAL A 427 -21.01 10.91 -3.83
CA VAL A 427 -22.12 10.07 -4.36
C VAL A 427 -23.28 10.07 -3.37
N ASP A 428 -24.50 10.01 -3.89
CA ASP A 428 -25.71 9.95 -3.09
C ASP A 428 -26.33 8.55 -3.26
N VAL A 429 -26.09 7.68 -2.27
CA VAL A 429 -26.48 6.25 -2.23
C VAL A 429 -27.36 5.94 -1.01
N PRO A 430 -28.29 4.96 -1.07
CA PRO A 430 -29.23 4.69 0.02
C PRO A 430 -28.64 3.86 1.17
N GLN A 431 -27.44 3.30 1.00
CA GLN A 431 -26.75 2.48 2.00
C GLN A 431 -25.55 3.24 2.57
N ALA A 432 -25.36 3.18 3.89
CA ALA A 432 -24.15 3.69 4.56
C ALA A 432 -22.92 2.90 4.08
N LEU A 433 -21.90 3.61 3.60
CA LEU A 433 -20.68 3.03 3.05
C LEU A 433 -19.65 2.74 4.13
N HIS A 434 -18.83 1.69 3.93
CA HIS A 434 -17.60 1.53 4.71
C HIS A 434 -16.54 2.52 4.20
N PHE A 435 -15.83 3.18 5.12
CA PHE A 435 -14.87 4.24 4.81
C PHE A 435 -13.50 3.97 5.45
N VAL A 436 -12.44 4.53 4.86
CA VAL A 436 -11.07 4.32 5.31
C VAL A 436 -10.73 5.16 6.55
N GLN A 437 -9.85 4.65 7.41
CA GLN A 437 -9.17 5.47 8.41
C GLN A 437 -7.98 6.21 7.77
N MET A 438 -7.72 7.43 8.20
CA MET A 438 -6.65 8.31 7.67
C MET A 438 -5.71 8.73 8.80
N ASP A 439 -4.44 9.01 8.48
CA ASP A 439 -3.46 9.53 9.44
C ASP A 439 -2.56 10.60 8.80
N ALA A 440 -2.72 11.84 9.23
CA ALA A 440 -1.81 12.96 8.95
C ALA A 440 -1.01 13.40 10.19
N THR A 441 -1.12 12.66 11.30
CA THR A 441 -0.54 13.01 12.60
C THR A 441 0.76 12.26 12.88
N THR A 442 0.88 11.04 12.36
CA THR A 442 2.12 10.25 12.40
C THR A 442 3.08 10.73 11.30
N PRO A 443 4.33 11.14 11.62
CA PRO A 443 5.30 11.56 10.60
C PRO A 443 5.74 10.39 9.71
N VAL A 444 5.35 10.44 8.43
CA VAL A 444 5.71 9.45 7.41
C VAL A 444 7.23 9.46 7.16
N SER A 445 7.84 8.28 7.08
CA SER A 445 9.30 8.12 7.00
C SER A 445 9.76 7.31 5.77
N ALA A 446 10.94 7.63 5.24
CA ALA A 446 11.54 6.83 4.18
C ALA A 446 11.87 5.41 4.68
N GLY A 447 11.56 4.40 3.87
CA GLY A 447 11.60 2.97 4.23
C GLY A 447 10.31 2.42 4.83
N GLU A 448 9.36 3.26 5.23
CA GLU A 448 8.06 2.83 5.77
C GLU A 448 7.27 2.00 4.74
N GLN A 449 6.79 0.82 5.16
CA GLN A 449 6.07 -0.11 4.28
C GLN A 449 4.64 0.39 4.00
N ILE A 450 4.24 0.30 2.73
CA ILE A 450 2.95 0.78 2.25
C ILE A 450 2.21 -0.26 1.41
N THR A 451 0.88 -0.14 1.40
CA THR A 451 -0.02 -0.83 0.47
C THR A 451 -0.80 0.22 -0.32
N VAL A 452 -0.74 0.15 -1.65
CA VAL A 452 -1.56 0.97 -2.55
C VAL A 452 -2.71 0.13 -3.09
N MET A 453 -3.89 0.74 -3.24
CA MET A 453 -4.99 0.16 -3.99
C MET A 453 -5.49 1.11 -5.06
N GLY A 454 -5.97 0.56 -6.17
CA GLY A 454 -6.50 1.33 -7.28
C GLY A 454 -6.86 0.45 -8.47
N TYR A 455 -7.16 1.09 -9.60
CA TYR A 455 -7.63 0.44 -10.82
C TYR A 455 -6.69 0.74 -12.00
N PRO A 456 -5.58 -0.01 -12.16
CA PRO A 456 -4.71 0.13 -13.33
C PRO A 456 -5.50 -0.13 -14.62
N GLU A 457 -5.36 0.76 -15.61
CA GLU A 457 -5.99 0.61 -16.94
C GLU A 457 -5.53 -0.68 -17.66
N ILE A 458 -4.37 -1.22 -17.28
CA ILE A 458 -3.81 -2.48 -17.80
C ILE A 458 -4.38 -3.75 -17.11
N SER A 459 -5.13 -3.62 -16.02
CA SER A 459 -5.67 -4.78 -15.30
C SER A 459 -6.79 -5.44 -16.13
N PRO A 460 -6.87 -6.80 -16.13
CA PRO A 460 -7.85 -7.50 -16.97
C PRO A 460 -9.28 -7.24 -16.49
N ASN A 461 -10.10 -6.65 -17.37
CA ASN A 461 -11.51 -6.39 -17.10
C ASN A 461 -12.29 -7.70 -16.92
N LEU A 462 -13.01 -7.83 -15.80
CA LEU A 462 -14.03 -8.85 -15.63
C LEU A 462 -15.32 -8.36 -16.31
N PHE A 463 -15.95 -9.22 -17.12
CA PHE A 463 -17.16 -8.88 -17.86
C PHE A 463 -18.35 -9.73 -17.42
N VAL A 464 -19.50 -9.09 -17.20
CA VAL A 464 -20.78 -9.78 -16.98
C VAL A 464 -21.79 -9.32 -18.04
N LYS A 465 -22.42 -10.30 -18.69
CA LYS A 465 -23.57 -10.09 -19.56
C LYS A 465 -24.85 -10.01 -18.72
N VAL A 466 -25.52 -8.88 -18.78
CA VAL A 466 -26.80 -8.61 -18.13
C VAL A 466 -27.90 -8.66 -19.19
N ASP A 467 -28.70 -9.71 -19.19
CA ASP A 467 -29.86 -9.82 -20.10
C ASP A 467 -31.06 -9.07 -19.54
N SER A 468 -31.43 -7.97 -20.22
CA SER A 468 -32.52 -7.10 -19.78
C SER A 468 -33.89 -7.79 -19.84
N GLN A 469 -34.60 -7.75 -18.71
CA GLN A 469 -35.98 -8.23 -18.59
C GLN A 469 -37.01 -7.10 -18.83
N ASP A 470 -36.58 -5.89 -19.16
CA ASP A 470 -37.47 -4.78 -19.53
C ASP A 470 -38.28 -5.17 -20.78
N PRO A 471 -39.63 -5.22 -20.72
CA PRO A 471 -40.45 -5.59 -21.86
C PRO A 471 -40.30 -4.63 -23.05
N PHE A 472 -39.87 -3.39 -22.82
CA PHE A 472 -39.66 -2.34 -23.83
C PHE A 472 -38.20 -2.25 -24.33
N ASN A 473 -37.23 -2.69 -23.53
CA ASN A 473 -35.81 -2.73 -23.90
C ASN A 473 -35.14 -4.05 -23.48
N ARG A 474 -35.39 -5.12 -24.24
CA ARG A 474 -34.83 -6.46 -24.01
C ARG A 474 -33.37 -6.63 -24.44
N LYS A 475 -32.66 -5.55 -24.76
CA LYS A 475 -31.26 -5.64 -25.21
C LYS A 475 -30.36 -6.00 -24.04
N GLY A 476 -29.68 -7.15 -24.13
CA GLY A 476 -28.64 -7.51 -23.17
C GLY A 476 -27.40 -6.63 -23.32
N GLU A 477 -26.79 -6.25 -22.20
CA GLU A 477 -25.58 -5.44 -22.14
C GLU A 477 -24.41 -6.24 -21.57
N VAL A 478 -23.20 -6.02 -22.08
CA VAL A 478 -21.97 -6.50 -21.42
C VAL A 478 -21.42 -5.35 -20.61
N ARG A 479 -21.28 -5.54 -19.30
CA ARG A 479 -20.77 -4.53 -18.36
C ARG A 479 -19.48 -5.02 -17.71
N ILE A 480 -18.55 -4.10 -17.47
CA ILE A 480 -17.34 -4.36 -16.69
C ILE A 480 -17.73 -4.40 -15.21
N ILE A 481 -17.17 -5.36 -14.47
CA ILE A 481 -17.19 -5.40 -13.01
C ILE A 481 -15.74 -5.15 -12.53
N PRO A 482 -15.44 -4.00 -11.94
CA PRO A 482 -14.07 -3.67 -11.57
C PRO A 482 -13.74 -4.21 -10.16
N GLU A 483 -12.53 -4.74 -9.99
CA GLU A 483 -11.93 -5.06 -8.69
C GLU A 483 -10.62 -4.27 -8.51
N PRO A 484 -10.35 -3.71 -7.31
CA PRO A 484 -9.14 -2.93 -7.08
C PRO A 484 -7.91 -3.86 -7.04
N THR A 485 -6.88 -3.49 -7.80
CA THR A 485 -5.55 -4.11 -7.71
C THR A 485 -4.86 -3.65 -6.43
N ILE A 486 -4.05 -4.52 -5.84
CA ILE A 486 -3.30 -4.27 -4.60
C ILE A 486 -1.81 -4.32 -4.94
N THR A 487 -1.04 -3.29 -4.59
CA THR A 487 0.41 -3.27 -4.82
C THR A 487 1.14 -2.78 -3.58
N THR A 488 2.09 -3.58 -3.08
CA THR A 488 2.92 -3.23 -1.93
C THR A 488 4.22 -2.55 -2.35
N GLY A 489 4.81 -1.80 -1.41
CA GLY A 489 6.11 -1.15 -1.59
C GLY A 489 6.56 -0.47 -0.31
N ASN A 490 7.40 0.56 -0.44
CA ASN A 490 7.73 1.48 0.65
C ASN A 490 7.77 2.93 0.18
N ILE A 491 7.79 3.85 1.14
CA ILE A 491 8.14 5.26 0.92
C ILE A 491 9.62 5.32 0.54
N GLY A 492 9.92 5.60 -0.73
CA GLY A 492 11.29 5.78 -1.21
C GLY A 492 11.91 7.09 -0.75
N LYS A 493 11.11 8.17 -0.71
CA LYS A 493 11.53 9.50 -0.24
C LYS A 493 10.34 10.38 0.12
N VAL A 494 10.47 11.18 1.18
CA VAL A 494 9.55 12.30 1.47
C VAL A 494 10.07 13.57 0.79
N LEU A 495 9.21 14.28 0.07
CA LEU A 495 9.48 15.52 -0.64
C LEU A 495 8.60 16.62 -0.04
N ASN A 496 9.21 17.76 0.28
CA ASN A 496 8.50 18.94 0.75
C ASN A 496 8.55 20.03 -0.34
N SER A 497 7.47 20.79 -0.43
CA SER A 497 7.26 21.95 -1.31
C SER A 497 8.29 23.04 -1.10
N SER A 498 8.65 23.30 0.16
CA SER A 498 9.77 24.16 0.58
C SER A 498 10.35 23.68 1.91
N ALA A 499 11.67 23.85 2.07
CA ALA A 499 12.37 23.68 3.35
C ALA A 499 12.80 25.06 3.86
N ASN A 500 12.40 25.40 5.09
CA ASN A 500 12.77 26.68 5.69
C ASN A 500 14.23 26.68 6.20
N ILE A 501 14.84 27.86 6.19
CA ILE A 501 16.28 28.05 6.31
C ILE A 501 16.76 27.82 7.75
N THR A 502 17.80 26.99 7.91
CA THR A 502 18.79 27.10 9.00
C THR A 502 20.13 27.54 8.41
N SER A 503 20.98 28.16 9.23
CA SER A 503 21.86 29.28 8.81
C SER A 503 22.98 28.99 7.82
N ASP A 504 23.35 27.73 7.57
CA ASP A 504 24.70 27.38 7.09
C ASP A 504 24.78 26.63 5.75
N SER A 505 23.69 26.53 4.96
CA SER A 505 23.80 26.01 3.58
C SER A 505 22.76 26.58 2.60
N ILE A 506 23.22 27.07 1.45
CA ILE A 506 22.37 27.66 0.40
C ILE A 506 21.99 26.59 -0.63
N SER A 507 20.81 26.00 -0.49
CA SER A 507 20.11 25.33 -1.59
C SER A 507 18.60 25.25 -1.32
N VAL A 508 17.83 26.13 -1.97
CA VAL A 508 16.36 26.06 -1.93
C VAL A 508 15.91 25.02 -2.96
N TYR A 509 15.49 23.85 -2.49
CA TYR A 509 14.84 22.85 -3.32
C TYR A 509 13.33 23.12 -3.36
N ILE A 510 12.82 23.50 -4.54
CA ILE A 510 11.39 23.57 -4.82
C ILE A 510 11.00 22.26 -5.50
N SER A 511 10.03 21.54 -4.95
CA SER A 511 9.43 20.36 -5.59
C SER A 511 8.48 20.82 -6.70
N GLU A 512 8.70 20.38 -7.95
CA GLU A 512 7.75 20.63 -9.07
C GLU A 512 6.36 19.97 -8.85
N MET A 513 6.21 19.13 -7.81
CA MET A 513 4.94 18.48 -7.43
C MET A 513 4.43 18.91 -6.05
N GLY A 514 5.06 19.90 -5.39
CA GLY A 514 4.70 20.29 -4.01
C GLY A 514 5.11 19.24 -2.97
N ASP A 515 4.35 19.15 -1.87
CA ASP A 515 4.53 18.11 -0.86
C ASP A 515 4.11 16.74 -1.43
N ALA A 516 5.00 15.76 -1.42
CA ALA A 516 4.79 14.48 -2.08
C ALA A 516 5.60 13.33 -1.44
N TYR A 517 5.06 12.13 -1.47
CA TYR A 517 5.81 10.91 -1.17
C TYR A 517 6.19 10.22 -2.47
N GLN A 518 7.50 10.08 -2.70
CA GLN A 518 8.03 9.18 -3.73
C GLN A 518 7.90 7.74 -3.23
N LEU A 519 7.32 6.86 -4.02
CA LEU A 519 7.07 5.46 -3.69
C LEU A 519 8.00 4.55 -4.53
N THR A 520 8.27 3.35 -4.03
CA THR A 520 8.89 2.25 -4.80
C THR A 520 7.86 1.33 -5.47
N VAL A 521 6.59 1.75 -5.50
CA VAL A 521 5.47 0.97 -6.01
C VAL A 521 5.50 0.98 -7.54
N ASN A 522 5.78 -0.18 -8.13
CA ASN A 522 5.73 -0.41 -9.58
C ASN A 522 4.28 -0.49 -10.08
N ALA A 523 3.56 0.63 -10.06
CA ALA A 523 2.28 0.78 -10.75
C ALA A 523 2.53 1.17 -12.23
N THR A 524 2.04 0.35 -13.15
CA THR A 524 2.12 0.56 -14.60
C THR A 524 0.76 0.97 -15.16
N GLY A 525 0.74 2.03 -15.97
CA GLY A 525 -0.49 2.55 -16.61
C GLY A 525 -1.28 3.54 -15.75
N ALA A 526 -2.27 4.17 -16.38
CA ALA A 526 -3.18 5.12 -15.73
C ALA A 526 -4.19 4.42 -14.80
N GLY A 527 -5.10 5.19 -14.19
CA GLY A 527 -6.21 4.67 -13.40
C GLY A 527 -5.92 4.45 -11.91
N ASN A 528 -4.65 4.27 -11.50
CA ASN A 528 -4.25 4.24 -10.09
C ASN A 528 -4.35 5.61 -9.39
N SER A 529 -4.31 6.70 -10.16
CA SER A 529 -4.44 8.09 -9.68
C SER A 529 -5.73 8.30 -8.88
N GLY A 530 -5.60 8.80 -7.66
CA GLY A 530 -6.65 9.00 -6.66
C GLY A 530 -6.81 7.83 -5.69
N GLY A 531 -6.08 6.73 -5.87
CA GLY A 531 -6.13 5.55 -5.02
C GLY A 531 -5.49 5.76 -3.63
N PRO A 532 -5.97 5.07 -2.58
CA PRO A 532 -5.42 5.19 -1.23
C PRO A 532 -4.04 4.54 -1.12
N VAL A 533 -3.13 5.22 -0.39
CA VAL A 533 -1.84 4.69 0.06
C VAL A 533 -1.91 4.48 1.58
N PHE A 534 -2.01 3.22 1.99
CA PHE A 534 -2.06 2.79 3.38
C PHE A 534 -0.67 2.55 3.96
N ASN A 535 -0.47 2.87 5.24
CA ASN A 535 0.68 2.43 6.03
C ASN A 535 0.46 1.03 6.65
N ASP A 536 1.44 0.59 7.45
CA ASP A 536 1.43 -0.70 8.15
C ASP A 536 0.24 -0.92 9.10
N LYS A 537 -0.40 0.14 9.59
CA LYS A 537 -1.60 0.07 10.45
C LYS A 537 -2.92 0.14 9.68
N GLY A 538 -2.87 0.02 8.35
CA GLY A 538 -4.07 0.14 7.50
C GLY A 538 -4.71 1.54 7.56
N ARG A 539 -3.95 2.59 7.87
CA ARG A 539 -4.41 3.98 7.77
C ARG A 539 -3.89 4.60 6.48
N VAL A 540 -4.75 5.32 5.75
CA VAL A 540 -4.33 6.07 4.57
C VAL A 540 -3.46 7.24 5.00
N ILE A 541 -2.22 7.27 4.51
CA ILE A 541 -1.23 8.34 4.71
C ILE A 541 -1.08 9.21 3.46
N GLY A 542 -1.50 8.74 2.28
CA GLY A 542 -1.45 9.52 1.05
C GLY A 542 -2.41 9.06 -0.05
N ILE A 543 -2.48 9.86 -1.11
CA ILE A 543 -3.32 9.67 -2.29
C ILE A 543 -2.39 9.50 -3.49
N PHE A 544 -2.34 8.32 -4.09
CA PHE A 544 -1.53 8.06 -5.28
C PHE A 544 -1.91 9.06 -6.39
N THR A 545 -0.94 9.70 -7.06
CA THR A 545 -1.21 10.71 -8.11
C THR A 545 -0.57 10.38 -9.45
N SER A 546 0.75 10.25 -9.49
CA SER A 546 1.49 10.36 -10.75
C SER A 546 2.62 9.34 -10.85
N MET A 547 3.13 9.17 -12.07
CA MET A 547 4.32 8.39 -12.37
C MET A 547 5.26 9.17 -13.27
N LYS A 548 6.56 9.10 -12.99
CA LYS A 548 7.63 9.49 -13.92
C LYS A 548 8.28 8.20 -14.43
N GLN A 549 8.34 8.03 -15.75
CA GLN A 549 9.07 6.93 -16.39
C GLN A 549 10.27 7.47 -17.17
N GLU A 550 11.44 6.89 -16.94
CA GLU A 550 12.69 7.31 -17.60
C GLU A 550 13.62 6.10 -17.78
N GLN A 551 14.04 5.84 -19.03
CA GLN A 551 14.90 4.70 -19.42
C GLN A 551 14.42 3.32 -18.92
N GLY A 552 13.11 3.13 -18.74
CA GLY A 552 12.50 1.89 -18.24
C GLY A 552 12.27 1.86 -16.73
N THR A 553 12.96 2.71 -15.96
CA THR A 553 12.66 2.94 -14.54
C THR A 553 11.32 3.66 -14.41
N ILE A 554 10.46 3.21 -13.50
CA ILE A 554 9.24 3.89 -13.09
C ILE A 554 9.41 4.37 -11.65
N ILE A 555 9.06 5.62 -11.40
CA ILE A 555 8.97 6.21 -10.06
C ILE A 555 7.53 6.72 -9.89
N THR A 556 6.86 6.33 -8.82
CA THR A 556 5.47 6.73 -8.53
C THR A 556 5.40 7.69 -7.34
N PHE A 557 4.34 8.49 -7.28
CA PHE A 557 4.18 9.55 -6.29
C PHE A 557 2.78 9.56 -5.67
N ALA A 558 2.69 9.95 -4.40
CA ALA A 558 1.44 10.21 -3.69
C ALA A 558 1.45 11.61 -3.05
N VAL A 559 0.28 12.25 -3.02
CA VAL A 559 0.01 13.48 -2.28
C VAL A 559 -0.24 13.12 -0.80
N PRO A 560 0.34 13.81 0.20
CA PRO A 560 0.05 13.57 1.62
C PRO A 560 -1.43 13.71 1.95
N ILE A 561 -1.96 12.83 2.82
CA ILE A 561 -3.39 12.81 3.16
C ILE A 561 -3.86 14.05 3.93
N ALA A 562 -2.93 14.83 4.50
CA ALA A 562 -3.19 16.13 5.11
C ALA A 562 -4.03 17.04 4.17
N HIS A 563 -3.65 17.13 2.90
CA HIS A 563 -4.38 17.92 1.89
C HIS A 563 -5.78 17.40 1.56
N GLY A 564 -6.06 16.12 1.88
CA GLY A 564 -7.41 15.56 1.83
C GLY A 564 -8.25 15.97 3.04
N LEU A 565 -7.66 15.94 4.24
CA LEU A 565 -8.32 16.38 5.48
C LEU A 565 -8.60 17.89 5.46
N ASP A 566 -7.68 18.71 4.92
CA ASP A 566 -7.82 20.15 4.73
C ASP A 566 -9.15 20.51 4.02
N ILE A 567 -9.45 19.81 2.92
CA ILE A 567 -10.64 20.07 2.11
C ILE A 567 -11.93 19.39 2.63
N MET A 568 -11.83 18.49 3.60
CA MET A 568 -12.98 17.89 4.28
C MET A 568 -13.52 18.80 5.40
N GLY A 569 -12.69 19.66 5.99
CA GLY A 569 -13.08 20.58 7.06
C GLY A 569 -13.70 21.90 6.58
N ILE A 570 -13.92 22.81 7.52
CA ILE A 570 -14.04 24.25 7.26
C ILE A 570 -12.81 24.91 7.88
N GLN A 571 -11.81 25.21 7.05
CA GLN A 571 -10.64 25.97 7.50
C GLN A 571 -10.99 27.46 7.56
N LYS A 572 -10.56 28.13 8.64
CA LYS A 572 -10.51 29.58 8.70
C LYS A 572 -9.27 30.07 7.95
N ALA A 573 -9.41 31.10 7.11
CA ALA A 573 -8.27 31.74 6.44
C ALA A 573 -7.50 32.72 7.37
N ILE A 574 -8.14 33.17 8.44
CA ILE A 574 -7.60 34.05 9.51
C ILE A 574 -8.33 33.63 10.80
N GLU A 575 -7.62 33.56 11.94
CA GLU A 575 -8.21 33.16 13.24
C GLU A 575 -9.28 34.13 13.78
#